data_AF-A0A9E0SJU8-F1
#
_entry.id   AF-A0A9E0SJU8-F1
#
_cell.length_a   1.000
_cell.length_b   1.000
_cell.length_c   1.000
_cell.angle_alpha   90.00
_cell.angle_beta   90.00
_cell.angle_gamma   90.00
#
_symmetry.space_group_name_H-M   'P 1'
#
loop_
_entity.id
_entity.type
_entity.pdbx_description
1 polymer ?
#
loop_
_entity_poly.entity_id
_entity_poly.type
_entity_poly.pdbx_seq_one_letter_code
_entity_poly.pdbx_strand_id
1 'polypeptide(L)'
;MRFSFEYPSLREVRPQAIGVLHELLEKEYRTFHLDHGVRHPCGIYNVSLSQVSKRLLAVIHCANELGYPDNRYYPDGNPRVEAFLEKLDAMLDAFAEHVEDCENIIKCFFPSKKDEECKRWVRDFQKQVRDYAVRVSHLVNRIKHSHGRLRALAFHWGSNFCYGYYVEGVTATGAIGPDSTLHLAPKTQAYSLNRDLMFHLCGVFWLSAQLARIVRCISGVDGEMSRRIDGLDDLHKAIDELASLKSWTFDDEIQLPRGEIRIASAGCVHIYFGVPRGAIHLLPQHAGGFVSTRADGTSRTFAFPYMHRAGIR
;
A
#
# COMPACT_ATOMS: atom_id res chain seq x y z
N MET A 1 11.47 -11.55 3.31
CA MET A 1 11.67 -11.00 4.67
C MET A 1 10.37 -11.17 5.46
N ARG A 2 10.40 -11.53 6.75
CA ARG A 2 9.20 -11.65 7.58
C ARG A 2 9.33 -10.76 8.80
N PHE A 3 8.34 -9.91 9.03
CA PHE A 3 8.26 -9.06 10.22
C PHE A 3 6.93 -9.27 10.90
N SER A 4 6.95 -9.14 12.22
CA SER A 4 5.77 -9.18 13.07
C SER A 4 5.86 -8.09 14.11
N PHE A 5 4.75 -7.40 14.34
CA PHE A 5 4.57 -6.44 15.40
C PHE A 5 3.40 -6.91 16.25
N GLU A 6 3.50 -6.71 17.56
CA GLU A 6 2.48 -7.09 18.53
C GLU A 6 2.16 -5.87 19.39
N TYR A 7 0.86 -5.64 19.59
CA TYR A 7 0.35 -4.51 20.36
C TYR A 7 -0.73 -5.03 21.33
N PRO A 8 -0.74 -4.59 22.60
CA PRO A 8 -1.69 -5.09 23.59
C PRO A 8 -3.16 -4.80 23.23
N SER A 9 -3.41 -3.70 22.50
CA SER A 9 -4.74 -3.30 22.06
C SER A 9 -4.70 -2.50 20.76
N LEU A 10 -5.82 -2.43 20.04
CA LEU A 10 -5.95 -1.61 18.83
C LEU A 10 -5.55 -0.13 19.06
N ARG A 11 -5.91 0.43 20.22
CA ARG A 11 -5.60 1.82 20.58
C ARG A 11 -4.10 2.07 20.80
N GLU A 12 -3.34 1.02 21.07
CA GLU A 12 -1.89 1.08 21.25
C GLU A 12 -1.12 0.81 19.95
N VAL A 13 -1.82 0.40 18.88
CA VAL A 13 -1.18 0.16 17.60
C VAL A 13 -0.59 1.45 17.06
N ARG A 14 0.71 1.45 16.84
CA ARG A 14 1.43 2.61 16.28
C ARG A 14 2.71 2.19 15.56
N PRO A 15 3.02 2.82 14.42
CA PRO A 15 4.30 2.63 13.76
C PRO A 15 5.50 3.04 14.65
N GLN A 16 6.58 2.25 14.65
CA GLN A 16 7.72 2.42 15.58
C GLN A 16 8.46 3.76 15.45
N ALA A 17 8.52 4.33 14.23
CA ALA A 17 9.20 5.60 13.98
C ALA A 17 8.60 6.74 14.80
N ILE A 18 7.31 6.67 15.13
CA ILE A 18 6.66 7.71 15.91
C ILE A 18 7.35 7.86 17.27
N GLY A 19 7.62 6.76 17.97
CA GLY A 19 8.23 6.80 19.30
C GLY A 19 9.61 7.46 19.29
N VAL A 20 10.48 7.04 18.38
CA VAL A 20 11.85 7.59 18.30
C VAL A 20 11.84 9.06 17.83
N LEU A 21 10.95 9.44 16.91
CA LEU A 21 10.89 10.82 16.40
C LEU A 21 10.28 11.79 17.42
N HIS A 22 9.34 11.33 18.24
CA HIS A 22 8.82 12.12 19.35
C HIS A 22 9.86 12.30 20.47
N GLU A 23 10.60 11.24 20.82
CA GLU A 23 11.67 11.36 21.83
C GLU A 23 12.73 12.39 21.39
N LEU A 24 13.08 12.41 20.10
CA LEU A 24 13.98 13.43 19.55
C LEU A 24 13.43 14.85 19.70
N LEU A 25 12.12 15.02 19.50
CA LEU A 25 11.47 16.32 19.67
C LEU A 25 11.48 16.75 21.14
N GLU A 26 11.17 15.84 22.06
CA GLU A 26 11.16 16.12 23.51
C GLU A 26 12.55 16.40 24.08
N LYS A 27 13.58 15.73 23.57
CA LYS A 27 14.99 15.95 23.95
C LYS A 27 15.65 17.11 23.20
N GLU A 28 14.89 17.85 22.37
CA GLU A 28 15.40 18.94 21.53
C GLU A 28 16.64 18.52 20.71
N TYR A 29 16.64 17.28 20.21
CA TYR A 29 17.78 16.75 19.46
C TYR A 29 18.04 17.62 18.23
N ARG A 30 19.29 18.04 18.06
CA ARG A 30 19.67 18.91 16.95
C ARG A 30 19.51 18.18 15.62
N THR A 31 18.69 18.74 14.74
CA THR A 31 18.52 18.30 13.36
C THR A 31 18.80 19.46 12.41
N PHE A 32 19.01 19.15 11.13
CA PHE A 32 19.33 20.10 10.06
C PHE A 32 18.14 20.33 9.13
N HIS A 33 16.92 20.03 9.57
CA HIS A 33 15.71 20.15 8.73
C HIS A 33 15.50 21.55 8.12
N LEU A 34 15.88 22.62 8.85
CA LEU A 34 15.84 23.98 8.33
C LEU A 34 16.85 24.23 7.21
N ASP A 35 18.04 23.62 7.25
CA ASP A 35 19.04 23.70 6.18
C ASP A 35 18.57 23.03 4.89
N HIS A 36 17.64 22.08 5.03
CA HIS A 36 16.97 21.40 3.91
C HIS A 36 15.66 22.08 3.50
N GLY A 37 15.23 23.14 4.20
CA GLY A 37 13.98 23.85 3.90
C GLY A 37 12.71 23.02 4.16
N VAL A 38 12.77 22.05 5.07
CA VAL A 38 11.65 21.13 5.36
C VAL A 38 11.21 21.21 6.82
N ARG A 39 10.07 20.58 7.13
CA ARG A 39 9.55 20.46 8.50
C ARG A 39 10.49 19.64 9.37
N HIS A 40 10.36 19.78 10.69
CA HIS A 40 11.00 18.87 11.63
C HIS A 40 10.67 17.39 11.29
N PRO A 41 11.60 16.43 11.44
CA PRO A 41 11.38 15.01 11.13
C PRO A 41 10.08 14.41 11.64
N CYS A 42 9.75 14.68 12.91
CA CYS A 42 8.49 14.26 13.52
C CYS A 42 7.26 14.83 12.77
N GLY A 43 7.32 16.10 12.35
CA GLY A 43 6.27 16.73 11.57
C GLY A 43 6.13 16.16 10.16
N ILE A 44 7.25 15.85 9.48
CA ILE A 44 7.23 15.16 8.18
C ILE A 44 6.50 13.82 8.34
N TYR A 45 6.92 13.01 9.31
CA TYR A 45 6.38 11.67 9.51
C TYR A 45 4.89 11.70 9.85
N ASN A 46 4.47 12.59 10.76
CA ASN A 46 3.07 12.68 11.19
C ASN A 46 2.14 13.11 10.05
N VAL A 47 2.55 14.10 9.25
CA VAL A 47 1.78 14.53 8.07
C VAL A 47 1.66 13.39 7.06
N SER A 48 2.78 12.75 6.76
CA SER A 48 2.86 11.67 5.78
C SER A 48 2.01 10.45 6.19
N LEU A 49 2.14 10.01 7.44
CA LEU A 49 1.34 8.92 7.99
C LEU A 49 -0.17 9.25 8.00
N SER A 50 -0.53 10.47 8.42
CA SER A 50 -1.93 10.91 8.42
C SER A 50 -2.53 10.87 7.01
N GLN A 51 -1.78 11.31 5.99
CA GLN A 51 -2.23 11.23 4.59
C GLN A 51 -2.41 9.78 4.13
N VAL A 52 -1.44 8.90 4.42
CA VAL A 52 -1.54 7.47 4.11
C VAL A 52 -2.78 6.86 4.75
N SER A 53 -2.99 7.07 6.06
CA SER A 53 -4.13 6.52 6.79
C SER A 53 -5.46 7.01 6.22
N LYS A 54 -5.58 8.32 5.97
CA LYS A 54 -6.79 8.92 5.39
C LYS A 54 -7.10 8.40 4.00
N ARG A 55 -6.11 8.32 3.11
CA ARG A 55 -6.32 7.87 1.72
C ARG A 55 -6.61 6.37 1.66
N LEU A 56 -5.94 5.57 2.49
CA LEU A 56 -6.24 4.14 2.65
C LEU A 56 -7.69 3.91 3.11
N LEU A 57 -8.11 4.61 4.17
CA LEU A 57 -9.46 4.49 4.71
C LEU A 57 -10.51 4.89 3.67
N ALA A 58 -10.25 5.95 2.89
CA ALA A 58 -11.15 6.37 1.82
C ALA A 58 -11.34 5.31 0.73
N VAL A 59 -10.28 4.54 0.39
CA VAL A 59 -10.39 3.42 -0.56
C VAL A 59 -11.22 2.28 0.02
N ILE A 60 -11.02 1.94 1.30
CA ILE A 60 -11.81 0.91 1.98
C ILE A 60 -13.29 1.28 1.97
N HIS A 61 -13.63 2.51 2.37
CA HIS A 61 -15.01 2.99 2.38
C HIS A 61 -15.63 3.00 0.99
N CYS A 62 -14.91 3.51 -0.01
CA CYS A 62 -15.40 3.53 -1.38
C CYS A 62 -15.62 2.11 -1.94
N ALA A 63 -14.72 1.17 -1.64
CA ALA A 63 -14.88 -0.23 -2.04
C ALA A 63 -16.10 -0.89 -1.37
N ASN A 64 -16.38 -0.58 -0.11
CA ASN A 64 -17.57 -1.05 0.59
C ASN A 64 -18.86 -0.47 -0.02
N GLU A 65 -18.84 0.79 -0.44
CA GLU A 65 -19.96 1.46 -1.11
C GLU A 65 -20.26 0.92 -2.52
N LEU A 66 -19.26 0.37 -3.21
CA LEU A 66 -19.47 -0.29 -4.51
C LEU A 66 -20.40 -1.51 -4.38
N GLY A 67 -20.42 -2.16 -3.21
CA GLY A 67 -21.32 -3.29 -2.91
C GLY A 67 -21.01 -4.55 -3.73
N TYR A 68 -21.97 -5.49 -3.76
CA TYR A 68 -21.88 -6.66 -4.62
C TYR A 68 -21.97 -6.22 -6.09
N PRO A 69 -21.11 -6.74 -6.99
CA PRO A 69 -21.21 -6.41 -8.40
C PRO A 69 -22.49 -7.01 -8.99
N ASP A 70 -23.55 -6.23 -9.10
CA ASP A 70 -24.78 -6.65 -9.78
C ASP A 70 -24.48 -6.86 -11.27
N ASN A 71 -24.96 -7.97 -11.84
CA ASN A 71 -24.82 -8.34 -13.27
C ASN A 71 -25.30 -7.25 -14.24
N ARG A 72 -25.98 -6.23 -13.74
CA ARG A 72 -26.26 -5.00 -14.46
C ARG A 72 -24.98 -4.18 -14.52
N TYR A 73 -24.18 -4.43 -15.57
CA TYR A 73 -23.17 -3.54 -16.16
C TYR A 73 -22.72 -2.44 -15.20
N TYR A 74 -21.48 -2.47 -14.72
CA TYR A 74 -20.82 -1.19 -14.44
C TYR A 74 -20.43 -0.64 -15.81
N PRO A 75 -21.24 0.21 -16.48
CA PRO A 75 -20.81 0.78 -17.73
C PRO A 75 -19.48 1.50 -17.50
N ASP A 76 -18.61 1.44 -18.50
CA ASP A 76 -17.49 2.37 -18.60
C ASP A 76 -18.03 3.79 -18.31
N GLY A 77 -17.42 4.48 -17.33
CA GLY A 77 -17.93 5.77 -16.85
C GLY A 77 -18.92 5.71 -15.69
N ASN A 78 -19.05 4.58 -14.97
CA ASN A 78 -19.76 4.55 -13.69
C ASN A 78 -19.05 5.50 -12.69
N PRO A 79 -19.69 6.58 -12.22
CA PRO A 79 -19.04 7.57 -11.37
C PRO A 79 -18.51 7.00 -10.05
N ARG A 80 -19.12 5.93 -9.53
CA ARG A 80 -18.66 5.27 -8.31
C ARG A 80 -17.36 4.50 -8.53
N VAL A 81 -17.23 3.84 -9.67
CA VAL A 81 -16.00 3.12 -10.05
C VAL A 81 -14.89 4.12 -10.35
N GLU A 82 -15.20 5.22 -11.04
CA GLU A 82 -14.23 6.30 -11.27
C GLU A 82 -13.76 6.92 -9.95
N ALA A 83 -14.68 7.24 -9.04
CA ALA A 83 -14.34 7.73 -7.70
C ALA A 83 -13.47 6.74 -6.91
N PHE A 84 -13.77 5.43 -6.98
CA PHE A 84 -12.94 4.38 -6.38
C PHE A 84 -11.52 4.38 -6.97
N LEU A 85 -11.38 4.41 -8.29
CA LEU A 85 -10.08 4.40 -8.96
C LEU A 85 -9.26 5.66 -8.68
N GLU A 86 -9.89 6.83 -8.59
CA GLU A 86 -9.24 8.08 -8.18
C GLU A 86 -8.71 8.01 -6.75
N LYS A 87 -9.50 7.43 -5.82
CA LYS A 87 -9.07 7.26 -4.42
C LYS A 87 -7.94 6.24 -4.33
N LEU A 88 -8.01 5.18 -5.15
CA LEU A 88 -6.95 4.17 -5.24
C LEU A 88 -5.65 4.77 -5.76
N ASP A 89 -5.70 5.58 -6.81
CA ASP A 89 -4.54 6.31 -7.35
C ASP A 89 -3.92 7.22 -6.29
N ALA A 90 -4.76 8.05 -5.65
CA ALA A 90 -4.32 8.95 -4.59
C ALA A 90 -3.70 8.18 -3.41
N MET A 91 -4.23 7.00 -3.06
CA MET A 91 -3.67 6.14 -2.04
C MET A 91 -2.29 5.61 -2.42
N LEU A 92 -2.10 5.10 -3.64
CA LEU A 92 -0.80 4.63 -4.14
C LEU A 92 0.23 5.76 -4.12
N ASP A 93 -0.17 6.97 -4.52
CA ASP A 93 0.65 8.17 -4.43
C ASP A 93 1.08 8.48 -3.00
N ALA A 94 0.16 8.43 -2.02
CA ALA A 94 0.52 8.67 -0.63
C ALA A 94 1.52 7.64 -0.09
N PHE A 95 1.42 6.37 -0.51
CA PHE A 95 2.41 5.37 -0.13
C PHE A 95 3.78 5.64 -0.76
N ALA A 96 3.84 6.10 -2.01
CA ALA A 96 5.10 6.49 -2.66
C ALA A 96 5.73 7.70 -1.96
N GLU A 97 4.95 8.74 -1.74
CA GLU A 97 5.34 9.95 -1.00
C GLU A 97 5.83 9.59 0.42
N HIS A 98 5.18 8.64 1.10
CA HIS A 98 5.61 8.20 2.42
C HIS A 98 6.98 7.53 2.45
N VAL A 99 7.32 6.75 1.41
CA VAL A 99 8.66 6.17 1.26
C VAL A 99 9.70 7.28 1.10
N GLU A 100 9.42 8.27 0.24
CA GLU A 100 10.30 9.41 0.01
C GLU A 100 10.46 10.30 1.25
N ASP A 101 9.37 10.53 1.99
CA ASP A 101 9.37 11.26 3.25
C ASP A 101 10.24 10.58 4.30
N CYS A 102 10.23 9.24 4.38
CA CYS A 102 11.14 8.49 5.26
C CYS A 102 12.61 8.72 4.87
N GLU A 103 12.95 8.79 3.58
CA GLU A 103 14.30 9.13 3.14
C GLU A 103 14.66 10.57 3.48
N ASN A 104 13.73 11.51 3.30
CA ASN A 104 13.93 12.92 3.62
C ASN A 104 14.13 13.14 5.12
N ILE A 105 13.43 12.38 5.96
CA ILE A 105 13.65 12.37 7.41
C ILE A 105 15.10 11.99 7.75
N ILE A 106 15.66 10.97 7.10
CA ILE A 106 17.05 10.57 7.34
C ILE A 106 18.01 11.70 6.97
N LYS A 107 17.77 12.39 5.84
CA LYS A 107 18.59 13.54 5.41
C LYS A 107 18.61 14.67 6.44
N CYS A 108 17.51 14.88 7.18
CA CYS A 108 17.44 15.90 8.22
C CYS A 108 18.41 15.71 9.39
N PHE A 109 19.06 14.56 9.52
CA PHE A 109 20.09 14.35 10.56
C PHE A 109 21.48 14.81 10.14
N PHE A 110 21.64 15.29 8.90
CA PHE A 110 22.93 15.71 8.35
C PHE A 110 22.80 17.08 7.68
N PRO A 111 23.88 17.90 7.64
CA PRO A 111 23.89 19.15 6.89
C PRO A 111 23.59 18.92 5.39
N SER A 112 23.03 19.91 4.68
CA SER A 112 22.62 19.78 3.27
C SER A 112 23.76 19.61 2.26
N LYS A 113 25.02 19.75 2.69
CA LYS A 113 26.20 19.52 1.84
C LYS A 113 26.45 18.02 1.67
N LYS A 114 27.27 17.63 0.68
CA LYS A 114 27.59 16.23 0.31
C LYS A 114 28.18 15.44 1.50
N ASP A 115 27.32 14.98 2.38
CA ASP A 115 27.64 14.18 3.54
C ASP A 115 27.63 12.70 3.14
N GLU A 116 28.80 12.06 3.16
CA GLU A 116 28.94 10.65 2.80
C GLU A 116 28.26 9.72 3.81
N GLU A 117 28.14 10.13 5.06
CA GLU A 117 27.41 9.40 6.09
C GLU A 117 25.91 9.46 5.83
N CYS A 118 25.37 10.62 5.45
CA CYS A 118 23.98 10.74 5.00
C CYS A 118 23.69 9.77 3.85
N LYS A 119 24.54 9.74 2.82
CA LYS A 119 24.37 8.84 1.67
C LYS A 119 24.47 7.37 2.07
N ARG A 120 25.29 7.03 3.08
CA ARG A 120 25.38 5.67 3.61
C ARG A 120 24.05 5.25 4.24
N TRP A 121 23.47 6.07 5.10
CA TRP A 121 22.22 5.77 5.79
C TRP A 121 21.01 5.73 4.88
N VAL A 122 20.90 6.67 3.92
CA VAL A 122 19.84 6.63 2.90
C VAL A 122 19.93 5.36 2.06
N ARG A 123 21.13 4.97 1.62
CA ARG A 123 21.33 3.70 0.87
C ARG A 123 21.01 2.47 1.71
N ASP A 124 21.36 2.47 3.00
CA ASP A 124 21.00 1.38 3.90
C ASP A 124 19.47 1.27 4.02
N PHE A 125 18.77 2.39 4.25
CA PHE A 125 17.31 2.41 4.27
C PHE A 125 16.71 1.84 2.98
N GLN A 126 17.11 2.39 1.83
CA GLN A 126 16.66 1.97 0.51
C GLN A 126 16.89 0.48 0.28
N LYS A 127 18.03 -0.06 0.72
CA LYS A 127 18.34 -1.49 0.63
C LYS A 127 17.37 -2.33 1.47
N GLN A 128 17.07 -1.93 2.70
CA GLN A 128 16.16 -2.68 3.57
C GLN A 128 14.71 -2.64 3.07
N VAL A 129 14.27 -1.52 2.50
CA VAL A 129 12.87 -1.33 2.06
C VAL A 129 12.63 -1.60 0.58
N ARG A 130 13.68 -1.99 -0.15
CA ARG A 130 13.71 -2.11 -1.62
C ARG A 130 12.50 -2.85 -2.19
N ASP A 131 12.18 -4.02 -1.65
CA ASP A 131 11.13 -4.88 -2.19
C ASP A 131 9.75 -4.19 -2.16
N TYR A 132 9.50 -3.39 -1.12
CA TYR A 132 8.26 -2.61 -0.98
C TYR A 132 8.32 -1.33 -1.82
N ALA A 133 9.38 -0.54 -1.66
CA ALA A 133 9.55 0.76 -2.31
C ALA A 133 9.53 0.66 -3.84
N VAL A 134 10.23 -0.34 -4.41
CA VAL A 134 10.27 -0.57 -5.85
C VAL A 134 8.87 -0.92 -6.38
N ARG A 135 8.10 -1.75 -5.66
CA ARG A 135 6.74 -2.10 -6.08
C ARG A 135 5.84 -0.87 -6.16
N VAL A 136 5.79 -0.06 -5.11
CA VAL A 136 4.94 1.14 -5.07
C VAL A 136 5.38 2.15 -6.12
N SER A 137 6.68 2.44 -6.20
CA SER A 137 7.24 3.38 -7.17
C SER A 137 6.97 2.94 -8.61
N HIS A 138 7.10 1.65 -8.92
CA HIS A 138 6.81 1.15 -10.27
C HIS A 138 5.34 1.34 -10.66
N LEU A 139 4.40 1.13 -9.73
CA LEU A 139 2.97 1.35 -10.00
C LEU A 139 2.69 2.83 -10.28
N VAL A 140 3.10 3.70 -9.36
CA VAL A 140 2.87 5.16 -9.48
C VAL A 140 3.53 5.74 -10.72
N ASN A 141 4.79 5.37 -11.01
CA ASN A 141 5.50 5.87 -12.18
C ASN A 141 4.84 5.43 -13.48
N ARG A 142 4.26 4.22 -13.54
CA ARG A 142 3.55 3.75 -14.72
C ARG A 142 2.25 4.51 -14.95
N ILE A 143 1.49 4.74 -13.89
CA ILE A 143 0.28 5.56 -13.95
C ILE A 143 0.63 6.99 -14.44
N LYS A 144 1.62 7.63 -13.83
CA LYS A 144 2.01 9.03 -14.14
C LYS A 144 2.68 9.24 -15.50
N HIS A 145 3.61 8.36 -15.88
CA HIS A 145 4.51 8.64 -17.01
C HIS A 145 4.23 7.81 -18.27
N SER A 146 3.39 6.78 -18.20
CA SER A 146 3.09 5.92 -19.37
C SER A 146 1.67 6.11 -19.90
N HIS A 147 1.00 7.21 -19.53
CA HIS A 147 -0.46 7.37 -19.70
C HIS A 147 -1.25 6.18 -19.12
N GLY A 148 -0.66 5.48 -18.14
CA GLY A 148 -1.27 4.31 -17.53
C GLY A 148 -2.53 4.73 -16.78
N ARG A 149 -3.58 3.91 -16.88
CA ARG A 149 -4.83 4.16 -16.18
C ARG A 149 -5.13 2.99 -15.27
N LEU A 150 -5.60 3.28 -14.06
CA LEU A 150 -6.16 2.21 -13.23
C LEU A 150 -7.48 1.74 -13.82
N ARG A 151 -7.68 0.43 -13.82
CA ARG A 151 -8.91 -0.23 -14.24
C ARG A 151 -9.39 -1.15 -13.15
N ALA A 152 -10.66 -1.05 -12.80
CA ALA A 152 -11.29 -1.96 -11.85
C ALA A 152 -11.65 -3.27 -12.54
N LEU A 153 -11.56 -4.35 -11.77
CA LEU A 153 -12.21 -5.63 -12.08
C LEU A 153 -12.85 -6.19 -10.81
N ALA A 154 -13.75 -7.14 -10.97
CA ALA A 154 -14.32 -7.89 -9.87
C ALA A 154 -14.54 -9.33 -10.29
N PHE A 155 -14.30 -10.26 -9.36
CA PHE A 155 -14.77 -11.64 -9.48
C PHE A 155 -15.89 -11.87 -8.47
N HIS A 156 -16.91 -12.64 -8.84
CA HIS A 156 -18.04 -12.94 -7.97
C HIS A 156 -18.49 -14.40 -8.07
N TRP A 157 -18.97 -14.96 -6.95
CA TRP A 157 -19.44 -16.34 -6.85
C TRP A 157 -20.46 -16.49 -5.72
N GLY A 158 -21.65 -17.01 -6.04
CA GLY A 158 -22.76 -17.04 -5.09
C GLY A 158 -23.08 -15.63 -4.57
N SER A 159 -22.93 -15.40 -3.26
CA SER A 159 -23.10 -14.09 -2.61
C SER A 159 -21.76 -13.40 -2.27
N ASN A 160 -20.63 -13.96 -2.70
CA ASN A 160 -19.30 -13.41 -2.43
C ASN A 160 -18.74 -12.71 -3.68
N PHE A 161 -17.83 -11.78 -3.43
CA PHE A 161 -17.09 -11.08 -4.48
C PHE A 161 -15.69 -10.67 -3.99
N CYS A 162 -14.82 -10.35 -4.93
CA CYS A 162 -13.49 -9.79 -4.68
C CYS A 162 -13.20 -8.74 -5.76
N TYR A 163 -13.09 -7.48 -5.34
CA TYR A 163 -12.61 -6.40 -6.20
C TYR A 163 -11.10 -6.50 -6.40
N GLY A 164 -10.65 -5.99 -7.53
CA GLY A 164 -9.24 -5.76 -7.79
C GLY A 164 -9.04 -4.72 -8.87
N TYR A 165 -7.80 -4.53 -9.23
CA TYR A 165 -7.42 -3.54 -10.22
C TYR A 165 -6.18 -3.95 -11.01
N TYR A 166 -6.00 -3.35 -12.18
CA TYR A 166 -4.76 -3.43 -12.94
C TYR A 166 -4.39 -2.06 -13.51
N VAL A 167 -3.12 -1.89 -13.86
CA VAL A 167 -2.64 -0.73 -14.60
C VAL A 167 -2.77 -1.05 -16.08
N GLU A 168 -3.59 -0.28 -16.79
CA GLU A 168 -3.75 -0.35 -18.24
C GLU A 168 -2.49 0.14 -18.95
N GLY A 169 -2.10 -0.56 -20.00
CA GLY A 169 -1.04 -0.21 -20.92
C GLY A 169 -1.19 -0.95 -22.24
N VAL A 170 -0.14 -0.92 -23.05
CA VAL A 170 -0.08 -1.67 -24.32
C VAL A 170 0.51 -3.05 -24.04
N THR A 171 -0.21 -4.11 -24.42
CA THR A 171 0.27 -5.49 -24.26
C THR A 171 1.32 -5.83 -25.32
N ALA A 172 1.99 -6.97 -25.15
CA ALA A 172 2.97 -7.48 -26.13
C ALA A 172 2.39 -7.71 -27.54
N THR A 173 1.06 -7.87 -27.66
CA THR A 173 0.35 -8.01 -28.95
C THR A 173 -0.17 -6.68 -29.51
N GLY A 174 0.10 -5.56 -28.85
CA GLY A 174 -0.38 -4.23 -29.25
C GLY A 174 -1.82 -3.92 -28.86
N ALA A 175 -2.49 -4.79 -28.10
CA ALA A 175 -3.82 -4.52 -27.55
C ALA A 175 -3.75 -3.65 -26.29
N ILE A 176 -4.83 -2.94 -25.97
CA ILE A 176 -4.94 -2.21 -24.69
C ILE A 176 -5.41 -3.17 -23.60
N GLY A 177 -4.67 -3.28 -22.51
CA GLY A 177 -4.95 -4.24 -21.44
C GLY A 177 -3.96 -4.09 -20.28
N PRO A 178 -3.70 -5.13 -19.49
CA PRO A 178 -2.70 -5.07 -18.42
C PRO A 178 -1.32 -4.69 -18.96
N ASP A 179 -0.72 -3.64 -18.39
CA ASP A 179 0.63 -3.17 -18.75
C ASP A 179 1.62 -4.32 -18.72
N SER A 180 2.28 -4.58 -19.86
CA SER A 180 3.14 -5.75 -20.02
C SER A 180 4.48 -5.63 -19.29
N THR A 181 4.70 -4.66 -18.42
CA THR A 181 5.91 -4.57 -17.59
C THR A 181 5.59 -4.81 -16.12
N LEU A 182 4.40 -4.38 -15.69
CA LEU A 182 3.82 -4.67 -14.38
C LEU A 182 3.18 -6.06 -14.35
N HIS A 183 2.48 -6.42 -15.42
CA HIS A 183 1.58 -7.57 -15.52
C HIS A 183 2.08 -8.57 -16.59
N LEU A 184 3.11 -9.36 -16.27
CA LEU A 184 3.65 -10.40 -17.15
C LEU A 184 3.50 -11.77 -16.54
N ALA A 185 2.75 -12.69 -17.15
CA ALA A 185 2.79 -14.09 -16.72
C ALA A 185 4.24 -14.61 -16.67
N PRO A 186 4.65 -15.36 -15.63
CA PRO A 186 3.84 -15.93 -14.55
C PRO A 186 3.58 -14.98 -13.36
N LYS A 187 3.92 -13.70 -13.48
CA LYS A 187 3.54 -12.65 -12.51
C LYS A 187 2.03 -12.37 -12.56
N THR A 188 1.66 -11.39 -11.75
CA THR A 188 0.32 -10.91 -11.44
C THR A 188 -0.34 -10.15 -12.59
N GLN A 189 -1.46 -10.62 -13.13
CA GLN A 189 -2.24 -9.93 -14.17
C GLN A 189 -3.11 -8.80 -13.63
N ALA A 190 -3.51 -8.89 -12.36
CA ALA A 190 -4.22 -7.87 -11.63
C ALA A 190 -4.00 -8.06 -10.13
N TYR A 191 -4.21 -7.02 -9.32
CA TYR A 191 -4.07 -7.08 -7.88
C TYR A 191 -5.43 -7.20 -7.21
N SER A 192 -5.61 -8.20 -6.34
CA SER A 192 -6.81 -8.26 -5.50
C SER A 192 -6.75 -7.16 -4.44
N LEU A 193 -7.85 -6.45 -4.28
CA LEU A 193 -7.91 -5.29 -3.40
C LEU A 193 -7.64 -5.70 -1.94
N ASN A 194 -8.26 -6.79 -1.47
CA ASN A 194 -8.11 -7.26 -0.10
C ASN A 194 -6.65 -7.60 0.25
N ARG A 195 -5.93 -8.25 -0.66
CA ARG A 195 -4.49 -8.54 -0.46
C ARG A 195 -3.70 -7.25 -0.43
N ASP A 196 -3.95 -6.39 -1.41
CA ASP A 196 -3.06 -5.27 -1.69
C ASP A 196 -3.19 -4.16 -0.64
N LEU A 197 -4.41 -3.85 -0.18
CA LEU A 197 -4.63 -2.92 0.94
C LEU A 197 -3.91 -3.38 2.21
N MET A 198 -4.06 -4.67 2.54
CA MET A 198 -3.38 -5.27 3.70
C MET A 198 -1.86 -5.23 3.56
N PHE A 199 -1.35 -5.54 2.37
CA PHE A 199 0.08 -5.48 2.05
C PHE A 199 0.64 -4.07 2.24
N HIS A 200 -0.04 -3.05 1.74
CA HIS A 200 0.40 -1.66 1.85
C HIS A 200 0.36 -1.15 3.29
N LEU A 201 -0.71 -1.41 4.04
CA LEU A 201 -0.78 -1.04 5.46
C LEU A 201 0.37 -1.68 6.26
N CYS A 202 0.57 -2.99 6.12
CA CYS A 202 1.68 -3.68 6.79
C CYS A 202 3.05 -3.15 6.32
N GLY A 203 3.15 -2.71 5.07
CA GLY A 203 4.33 -2.04 4.52
C GLY A 203 4.68 -0.75 5.25
N VAL A 204 3.70 0.04 5.71
CA VAL A 204 3.93 1.24 6.55
C VAL A 204 4.60 0.88 7.87
N PHE A 205 4.13 -0.16 8.56
CA PHE A 205 4.76 -0.62 9.79
C PHE A 205 6.19 -1.09 9.55
N TRP A 206 6.43 -1.77 8.42
CA TRP A 206 7.76 -2.17 8.01
C TRP A 206 8.69 -0.99 7.75
N LEU A 207 8.27 -0.02 6.92
CA LEU A 207 9.00 1.22 6.65
C LEU A 207 9.33 1.95 7.95
N SER A 208 8.34 2.07 8.82
CA SER A 208 8.47 2.72 10.11
C SER A 208 9.51 2.04 11.02
N ALA A 209 9.52 0.70 11.06
CA ALA A 209 10.53 -0.03 11.83
C ALA A 209 11.94 0.18 11.28
N GLN A 210 12.10 0.25 9.96
CA GLN A 210 13.40 0.51 9.34
C GLN A 210 13.87 1.95 9.53
N LEU A 211 12.96 2.90 9.42
CA LEU A 211 13.27 4.29 9.74
C LEU A 211 13.66 4.41 11.21
N ALA A 212 12.88 3.80 12.12
CA ALA A 212 13.17 3.83 13.54
C ALA A 212 14.57 3.27 13.84
N ARG A 213 14.91 2.11 13.28
CA ARG A 213 16.24 1.50 13.44
C ARG A 213 17.35 2.48 13.02
N ILE A 214 17.24 3.11 11.86
CA ILE A 214 18.26 4.04 11.37
C ILE A 214 18.36 5.27 12.26
N VAL A 215 17.21 5.84 12.66
CA VAL A 215 17.17 7.00 13.56
C VAL A 215 17.88 6.67 14.88
N ARG A 216 17.59 5.51 15.51
CA ARG A 216 18.29 5.07 16.72
C ARG A 216 19.80 4.96 16.51
N CYS A 217 20.24 4.40 15.39
CA CYS A 217 21.67 4.29 15.09
C CYS A 217 22.37 5.65 14.92
N ILE A 218 21.67 6.66 14.41
CA ILE A 218 22.22 8.00 14.20
C ILE A 218 22.22 8.81 15.50
N SER A 219 21.11 8.79 16.24
CA SER A 219 20.89 9.70 17.37
C SER A 219 21.20 9.09 18.74
N GLY A 220 21.27 7.76 18.86
CA GLY A 220 21.45 7.06 20.12
C GLY A 220 20.21 7.05 21.03
N VAL A 221 19.05 7.46 20.53
CA VAL A 221 17.78 7.36 21.27
C VAL A 221 17.21 5.94 21.16
N ASP A 222 16.53 5.45 22.19
CA ASP A 222 15.95 4.11 22.19
C ASP A 222 14.47 4.10 21.77
N GLY A 223 13.76 5.21 21.95
CA GLY A 223 12.32 5.32 21.65
C GLY A 223 11.45 4.83 22.80
N GLU A 224 11.83 5.11 24.05
CA GLU A 224 10.95 4.83 25.20
C GLU A 224 9.78 5.80 25.21
N MET A 225 8.57 5.24 25.10
CA MET A 225 7.37 6.02 24.89
C MET A 225 6.57 6.17 26.18
N SER A 226 6.57 7.38 26.75
CA SER A 226 5.75 7.69 27.94
C SER A 226 4.38 8.30 27.64
N ARG A 227 4.10 8.75 26.39
CA ARG A 227 2.89 9.53 26.08
C ARG A 227 1.98 8.91 25.01
N ARG A 228 0.69 9.22 25.18
CA ARG A 228 -0.37 9.00 24.17
C ARG A 228 -0.10 9.89 22.96
N ILE A 229 -0.33 9.35 21.77
CA ILE A 229 -0.18 10.08 20.51
C ILE A 229 -1.55 10.23 19.90
N ASP A 230 -1.93 11.48 19.67
CA ASP A 230 -3.20 11.84 19.04
C ASP A 230 -3.08 11.76 17.51
N GLY A 231 -4.22 11.66 16.82
CA GLY A 231 -4.27 11.70 15.36
C GLY A 231 -4.01 10.36 14.65
N LEU A 232 -4.12 9.23 15.36
CA LEU A 232 -4.03 7.88 14.79
C LEU A 232 -5.41 7.25 14.51
N ASP A 233 -6.50 8.00 14.67
CA ASP A 233 -7.86 7.45 14.57
C ASP A 233 -8.14 6.80 13.20
N ASP A 234 -7.72 7.44 12.10
CA ASP A 234 -7.91 6.89 10.75
C ASP A 234 -7.06 5.63 10.54
N LEU A 235 -5.86 5.57 11.14
CA LEU A 235 -5.01 4.38 11.09
C LEU A 235 -5.67 3.22 11.84
N HIS A 236 -6.16 3.47 13.05
CA HIS A 236 -6.84 2.46 13.87
C HIS A 236 -8.11 1.94 13.20
N LYS A 237 -8.92 2.82 12.60
CA LYS A 237 -10.08 2.42 11.80
C LYS A 237 -9.68 1.56 10.61
N ALA A 238 -8.65 1.97 9.85
CA ALA A 238 -8.18 1.19 8.72
C ALA A 238 -7.67 -0.20 9.14
N ILE A 239 -6.98 -0.32 10.27
CA ILE A 239 -6.54 -1.60 10.83
C ILE A 239 -7.74 -2.48 11.18
N ASP A 240 -8.73 -1.93 11.89
CA ASP A 240 -9.93 -2.66 12.33
C ASP A 240 -10.74 -3.18 11.13
N GLU A 241 -11.00 -2.30 10.16
CA GLU A 241 -11.73 -2.67 8.95
C GLU A 241 -10.97 -3.71 8.11
N LEU A 242 -9.66 -3.54 7.93
CA LEU A 242 -8.85 -4.50 7.17
C LEU A 242 -8.73 -5.85 7.88
N ALA A 243 -8.63 -5.88 9.21
CA ALA A 243 -8.60 -7.13 9.98
C ALA A 243 -9.87 -7.97 9.81
N SER A 244 -10.99 -7.33 9.48
CA SER A 244 -12.27 -7.99 9.22
C SER A 244 -12.42 -8.53 7.79
N LEU A 245 -11.53 -8.13 6.86
CA LEU A 245 -11.64 -8.53 5.47
C LEU A 245 -11.33 -10.02 5.29
N LYS A 246 -12.20 -10.69 4.53
CA LYS A 246 -11.93 -12.06 4.06
C LYS A 246 -10.68 -12.04 3.17
N SER A 247 -9.78 -13.01 3.39
CA SER A 247 -8.52 -13.16 2.65
C SER A 247 -8.73 -13.80 1.25
N TRP A 248 -9.59 -13.19 0.44
CA TRP A 248 -9.76 -13.53 -0.98
C TRP A 248 -8.65 -12.89 -1.79
N THR A 249 -7.97 -13.69 -2.61
CA THR A 249 -6.92 -13.20 -3.52
C THR A 249 -7.08 -13.80 -4.89
N PHE A 250 -6.49 -13.16 -5.90
CA PHE A 250 -6.45 -13.77 -7.22
C PHE A 250 -5.44 -14.92 -7.23
N ASP A 251 -5.67 -15.90 -8.10
CA ASP A 251 -4.93 -17.16 -8.05
C ASP A 251 -3.44 -17.02 -8.41
N ASP A 252 -3.08 -16.02 -9.22
CA ASP A 252 -1.68 -15.70 -9.52
C ASP A 252 -0.99 -14.87 -8.43
N GLU A 253 -1.73 -14.50 -7.38
CA GLU A 253 -1.20 -13.78 -6.22
C GLU A 253 -0.85 -14.68 -5.04
N ILE A 254 -1.20 -15.97 -5.08
CA ILE A 254 -1.05 -16.92 -3.96
C ILE A 254 0.40 -16.99 -3.45
N GLN A 255 1.38 -16.91 -4.36
CA GLN A 255 2.79 -17.02 -4.02
C GLN A 255 3.44 -15.66 -3.70
N LEU A 256 2.69 -14.55 -3.80
CA LEU A 256 3.23 -13.23 -3.52
C LEU A 256 3.32 -13.01 -2.00
N PRO A 257 4.32 -12.25 -1.53
CA PRO A 257 4.37 -11.80 -0.14
C PRO A 257 3.07 -11.06 0.22
N ARG A 258 2.52 -11.30 1.40
CA ARG A 258 1.31 -10.61 1.87
C ARG A 258 1.52 -9.91 3.22
N GLY A 259 0.68 -8.91 3.47
CA GLY A 259 0.43 -8.39 4.81
C GLY A 259 -0.65 -9.23 5.50
N GLU A 260 -0.67 -9.24 6.82
CA GLU A 260 -1.72 -9.88 7.60
C GLU A 260 -1.91 -9.15 8.93
N ILE A 261 -3.15 -8.88 9.29
CA ILE A 261 -3.52 -8.31 10.59
C ILE A 261 -4.41 -9.32 11.30
N ARG A 262 -4.10 -9.62 12.57
CA ARG A 262 -4.91 -10.47 13.42
C ARG A 262 -5.25 -9.73 14.70
N ILE A 263 -6.52 -9.73 15.06
CA ILE A 263 -6.99 -9.22 16.34
C ILE A 263 -7.45 -10.44 17.17
N ALA A 264 -6.73 -10.74 18.24
CA ALA A 264 -7.07 -11.83 19.14
C ALA A 264 -8.33 -11.47 19.96
N SER A 265 -8.99 -12.47 20.54
CA SER A 265 -10.18 -12.26 21.38
C SER A 265 -9.93 -11.36 22.59
N ALA A 266 -8.69 -11.32 23.09
CA ALA A 266 -8.26 -10.43 24.17
C ALA A 266 -7.99 -8.97 23.70
N GLY A 267 -8.16 -8.67 22.42
CA GLY A 267 -7.91 -7.35 21.82
C GLY A 267 -6.48 -7.11 21.35
N CYS A 268 -5.55 -8.05 21.60
CA CYS A 268 -4.17 -7.99 21.12
C CYS A 268 -4.14 -7.97 19.59
N VAL A 269 -3.36 -7.04 19.02
CA VAL A 269 -3.23 -6.85 17.57
C VAL A 269 -1.86 -7.31 17.12
N HIS A 270 -1.84 -8.24 16.17
CA HIS A 270 -0.62 -8.69 15.50
C HIS A 270 -0.63 -8.22 14.05
N ILE A 271 0.47 -7.59 13.62
CA ILE A 271 0.66 -7.12 12.23
C ILE A 271 1.86 -7.86 11.65
N TYR A 272 1.68 -8.54 10.53
CA TYR A 272 2.71 -9.29 9.84
C TYR A 272 2.97 -8.73 8.44
N PHE A 273 4.23 -8.65 8.05
CA PHE A 273 4.63 -8.26 6.70
C PHE A 273 5.53 -9.30 6.06
N GLY A 274 5.25 -9.63 4.79
CA GLY A 274 6.05 -10.56 4.00
C GLY A 274 5.80 -12.04 4.31
N VAL A 275 4.61 -12.39 4.77
CA VAL A 275 4.22 -13.79 5.02
C VAL A 275 4.09 -14.51 3.68
N PRO A 276 4.79 -15.63 3.45
CA PRO A 276 4.81 -16.29 2.14
C PRO A 276 3.67 -17.29 1.90
N ARG A 277 2.98 -17.75 2.96
CA ARG A 277 1.86 -18.70 2.89
C ARG A 277 0.94 -18.58 4.10
N GLY A 278 -0.36 -18.72 3.89
CA GLY A 278 -1.35 -18.96 4.93
C GLY A 278 -2.65 -19.45 4.32
N ALA A 279 -3.72 -19.57 5.13
CA ALA A 279 -5.05 -19.83 4.63
C ALA A 279 -5.42 -18.70 3.65
N ILE A 280 -5.42 -19.03 2.36
CA ILE A 280 -5.86 -18.14 1.29
C ILE A 280 -7.10 -18.78 0.75
N HIS A 281 -8.15 -17.99 0.61
CA HIS A 281 -9.32 -18.46 -0.09
C HIS A 281 -9.13 -18.16 -1.58
N LEU A 282 -8.98 -19.22 -2.36
CA LEU A 282 -8.90 -19.13 -3.82
C LEU A 282 -10.24 -18.70 -4.41
N LEU A 283 -10.17 -18.03 -5.56
CA LEU A 283 -11.36 -17.80 -6.35
C LEU A 283 -11.92 -19.17 -6.79
N PRO A 284 -13.23 -19.41 -6.65
CA PRO A 284 -13.81 -20.65 -7.16
C PRO A 284 -13.68 -20.76 -8.68
N GLN A 285 -13.59 -21.99 -9.19
CA GLN A 285 -13.41 -22.29 -10.62
C GLN A 285 -14.54 -21.79 -11.54
N HIS A 286 -15.68 -21.35 -10.97
CA HIS A 286 -16.84 -20.83 -11.71
C HIS A 286 -17.22 -19.41 -11.30
N ALA A 287 -16.25 -18.60 -10.89
CA ALA A 287 -16.48 -17.19 -10.64
C ALA A 287 -16.82 -16.45 -11.94
N GLY A 288 -17.87 -15.62 -11.91
CA GLY A 288 -18.12 -14.64 -12.96
C GLY A 288 -17.18 -13.46 -12.79
N GLY A 289 -16.81 -12.81 -13.89
CA GLY A 289 -15.88 -11.68 -13.91
C GLY A 289 -16.49 -10.44 -14.54
N PHE A 290 -16.20 -9.28 -13.96
CA PHE A 290 -16.41 -7.98 -14.59
C PHE A 290 -15.05 -7.28 -14.73
N VAL A 291 -14.85 -6.59 -15.85
CA VAL A 291 -13.68 -5.75 -16.08
C VAL A 291 -14.15 -4.41 -16.65
N SER A 292 -13.70 -3.31 -16.05
CA SER A 292 -13.90 -1.98 -16.62
C SER A 292 -12.88 -1.71 -17.72
N THR A 293 -13.34 -1.12 -18.82
CA THR A 293 -12.50 -0.61 -19.90
C THR A 293 -12.81 0.86 -20.13
N ARG A 294 -12.19 1.49 -21.12
CA ARG A 294 -12.72 2.74 -21.72
C ARG A 294 -12.05 2.91 -23.05
N ALA A 295 -12.84 2.94 -24.12
CA ALA A 295 -12.33 3.27 -25.43
C ALA A 295 -11.82 4.73 -25.45
N ASP A 296 -10.68 4.92 -26.12
CA ASP A 296 -10.06 6.23 -26.38
C ASP A 296 -10.47 6.79 -27.77
N GLY A 297 -11.39 6.13 -28.46
CA GLY A 297 -11.82 6.47 -29.83
C GLY A 297 -10.84 6.06 -30.93
N THR A 298 -9.69 5.46 -30.60
CA THR A 298 -8.62 5.11 -31.54
C THR A 298 -8.26 3.63 -31.49
N SER A 299 -8.14 3.08 -30.28
CA SER A 299 -7.80 1.70 -29.98
C SER A 299 -8.89 0.74 -30.43
N ARG A 300 -8.49 -0.33 -31.15
CA ARG A 300 -9.40 -1.30 -31.78
C ARG A 300 -9.40 -2.66 -31.11
N THR A 301 -8.40 -2.95 -30.29
CA THR A 301 -8.21 -4.26 -29.66
C THR A 301 -7.96 -4.08 -28.17
N PHE A 302 -8.67 -4.88 -27.37
CA PHE A 302 -8.58 -4.89 -25.92
C PHE A 302 -8.25 -6.29 -25.43
N ALA A 303 -7.39 -6.37 -24.42
CA ALA A 303 -7.02 -7.60 -23.76
C ALA A 303 -7.44 -7.52 -22.29
N PHE A 304 -8.28 -8.46 -21.85
CA PHE A 304 -8.70 -8.50 -20.46
C PHE A 304 -7.76 -9.39 -19.62
N PRO A 305 -7.52 -9.04 -18.34
CA PRO A 305 -6.85 -9.93 -17.39
C PRO A 305 -7.49 -11.32 -17.41
N TYR A 306 -6.66 -12.37 -17.33
CA TYR A 306 -7.09 -13.76 -17.16
C TYR A 306 -7.86 -14.42 -18.32
N MET A 307 -7.99 -13.78 -19.49
CA MET A 307 -8.71 -14.32 -20.67
C MET A 307 -8.19 -15.67 -21.20
N HIS A 308 -6.92 -16.00 -20.94
CA HIS A 308 -6.33 -17.27 -21.38
C HIS A 308 -6.59 -18.45 -20.42
N ARG A 309 -7.33 -18.24 -19.32
CA ARG A 309 -7.68 -19.31 -18.39
C ARG A 309 -8.95 -20.03 -18.84
N ALA A 310 -8.84 -21.35 -19.02
CA ALA A 310 -10.00 -22.21 -19.15
C ALA A 310 -10.85 -22.14 -17.86
N GLY A 311 -12.14 -21.78 -17.98
CA GLY A 311 -13.10 -21.86 -16.87
C GLY A 311 -13.64 -20.53 -16.33
N ILE A 312 -13.04 -19.40 -16.67
CA ILE A 312 -13.65 -18.07 -16.44
C ILE A 312 -14.65 -17.86 -17.59
N ARG A 313 -15.94 -17.75 -17.27
CA ARG A 313 -17.02 -17.50 -18.23
C ARG A 313 -17.55 -16.08 -18.07
#